data_AF-A0A925K193-F1
#
_entry.id   AF-A0A925K193-F1
#
_cell.length_a   1.000
_cell.length_b   1.000
_cell.length_c   1.000
_cell.angle_alpha   90.00
_cell.angle_beta   90.00
_cell.angle_gamma   90.00
#
_symmetry.space_group_name_H-M   'P 1'
#
loop_
_entity.id
_entity.type
_entity.pdbx_description
1 polymer ?
#
loop_
_entity_poly.entity_id
_entity_poly.type
_entity_poly.pdbx_seq_one_letter_code
_entity_poly.pdbx_strand_id
1 'polypeptide(L)'
;KTDRLVESFIDMAVTCARYEQYLESVDLSEMERNRQRWERIVKNGEKGDEATNIARKNLAVILKRLDKMKEIHRYLMVARGQLDLIENSFQLIADQIVTMQSPQELTGQLDELLDGVESIKQTAEDTERLLNPLGMRDLDI
;
A
#
# COMPACT_ATOMS: atom_id res chain seq x y z
N LYS A 1 -25.59 3.75 -1.36
CA LYS A 1 -24.47 4.50 -0.71
C LYS A 1 -23.69 3.55 0.19
N THR A 2 -24.35 2.91 1.14
CA THR A 2 -23.81 1.81 1.96
C THR A 2 -23.23 0.65 1.15
N ASP A 3 -23.88 0.22 0.05
CA ASP A 3 -23.33 -0.87 -0.77
C ASP A 3 -21.95 -0.52 -1.38
N ARG A 4 -21.77 0.72 -1.87
CA ARG A 4 -20.49 1.22 -2.40
C ARG A 4 -19.41 1.29 -1.34
N LEU A 5 -19.79 1.66 -0.12
CA LEU A 5 -18.89 1.70 1.03
C LEU A 5 -18.42 0.28 1.41
N VAL A 6 -19.33 -0.69 1.45
CA VAL A 6 -19.01 -2.09 1.73
C VAL A 6 -18.12 -2.68 0.65
N GLU A 7 -18.44 -2.44 -0.63
CA GLU A 7 -17.59 -2.85 -1.76
C GLU A 7 -16.19 -2.26 -1.64
N SER A 8 -16.08 -0.96 -1.34
CA SER A 8 -14.78 -0.30 -1.19
C SER A 8 -14.01 -0.77 0.04
N PHE A 9 -14.70 -1.11 1.13
CA PHE A 9 -14.11 -1.73 2.31
C PHE A 9 -13.52 -3.10 1.98
N ILE A 10 -14.26 -3.95 1.25
CA ILE A 10 -13.81 -5.27 0.82
C ILE A 10 -12.58 -5.14 -0.10
N ASP A 11 -12.64 -4.25 -1.10
CA ASP A 11 -11.52 -3.98 -2.01
C ASP A 11 -10.25 -3.56 -1.26
N MET A 12 -10.38 -2.64 -0.30
CA MET A 12 -9.27 -2.20 0.54
C MET A 12 -8.74 -3.34 1.42
N ALA A 13 -9.61 -4.12 2.05
CA ALA A 13 -9.20 -5.24 2.89
C ALA A 13 -8.43 -6.31 2.10
N VAL A 14 -8.90 -6.64 0.90
CA VAL A 14 -8.22 -7.57 -0.02
C VAL A 14 -6.86 -7.02 -0.45
N THR A 15 -6.79 -5.73 -0.79
CA THR A 15 -5.54 -5.07 -1.17
C THR A 15 -4.52 -5.08 -0.03
N CYS A 16 -4.96 -4.78 1.20
CA CYS A 16 -4.13 -4.85 2.40
C CYS A 16 -3.56 -6.27 2.60
N ALA A 17 -4.42 -7.29 2.54
CA ALA A 17 -4.01 -8.68 2.70
C ALA A 17 -2.96 -9.09 1.66
N ARG A 18 -3.15 -8.71 0.39
CA ARG A 18 -2.19 -8.99 -0.69
C ARG A 18 -0.84 -8.30 -0.48
N TYR A 19 -0.85 -7.05 -0.05
CA TYR A 19 0.38 -6.30 0.22
C TYR A 19 1.12 -6.80 1.46
N GLU A 20 0.41 -7.27 2.47
CA GLU A 20 1.00 -7.91 3.64
C GLU A 20 1.68 -9.22 3.27
N GLN A 21 0.99 -10.09 2.53
CA GLN A 21 1.57 -11.33 2.02
C GLN A 21 2.81 -11.06 1.15
N TYR A 22 2.77 -10.01 0.31
CA TYR A 22 3.94 -9.62 -0.47
C TYR A 22 5.10 -9.17 0.42
N LEU A 23 4.86 -8.32 1.42
CA LEU A 23 5.91 -7.87 2.34
C LEU A 23 6.51 -9.02 3.16
N GLU A 24 5.69 -9.98 3.58
CA GLU A 24 6.14 -11.21 4.26
C GLU A 24 7.04 -12.07 3.37
N SER A 25 6.80 -12.08 2.05
CA SER A 25 7.63 -12.82 1.09
C SER A 25 9.01 -12.18 0.82
N VAL A 26 9.22 -10.92 1.23
CA VAL A 26 10.43 -10.15 0.91
C VAL A 26 11.41 -10.13 2.08
N ASP A 27 12.62 -10.67 1.90
CA ASP A 27 13.72 -10.47 2.86
C ASP A 27 14.35 -9.07 2.71
N LEU A 28 13.85 -8.12 3.50
CA LEU A 28 14.38 -6.76 3.57
C LEU A 28 15.85 -6.72 4.01
N SER A 29 16.28 -7.66 4.86
CA SER A 29 17.66 -7.72 5.33
C SER A 29 18.60 -8.14 4.21
N GLU A 30 18.20 -9.11 3.39
CA GLU A 30 18.95 -9.48 2.19
C GLU A 30 19.02 -8.34 1.18
N MET A 31 17.90 -7.68 0.94
CA MET A 31 17.86 -6.55 0.02
C MET A 31 18.79 -5.41 0.45
N GLU A 32 18.86 -5.14 1.76
CA GLU A 32 19.77 -4.14 2.32
C GLU A 32 21.24 -4.58 2.24
N ARG A 33 21.55 -5.85 2.50
CA ARG A 33 22.91 -6.40 2.26
C ARG A 33 23.32 -6.26 0.80
N ASN A 34 22.40 -6.55 -0.13
CA ASN A 34 22.63 -6.42 -1.56
C ASN A 34 22.85 -4.96 -1.97
N ARG A 35 22.08 -4.01 -1.41
CA ARG A 35 22.30 -2.56 -1.59
C ARG A 35 23.72 -2.17 -1.21
N GLN A 36 24.14 -2.50 0.01
CA GLN A 36 25.46 -2.15 0.52
C GLN A 36 26.60 -2.77 -0.29
N ARG A 37 26.42 -4.02 -0.74
CA ARG A 37 27.39 -4.70 -1.61
C ARG A 37 27.57 -3.95 -2.92
N TRP A 38 26.47 -3.62 -3.62
CA TRP A 38 26.54 -2.92 -4.89
C TRP A 38 27.05 -1.49 -4.74
N GLU A 39 26.68 -0.78 -3.66
CA GLU A 39 27.24 0.55 -3.35
C GLU A 39 28.76 0.53 -3.20
N ARG A 40 29.30 -0.49 -2.51
CA ARG A 40 30.74 -0.62 -2.33
C ARG A 40 31.46 -0.84 -3.67
N ILE A 41 30.88 -1.69 -4.53
CA ILE A 41 31.43 -1.96 -5.87
C ILE A 41 31.39 -0.69 -6.73
N VAL A 42 30.28 0.04 -6.71
CA VAL A 42 30.12 1.30 -7.45
C VAL A 42 31.09 2.39 -6.95
N LYS A 43 31.32 2.45 -5.63
CA LYS A 43 32.21 3.44 -4.99
C LYS A 43 33.68 3.18 -5.30
N ASN A 44 34.08 1.91 -5.31
CA ASN A 44 35.48 1.51 -5.48
C ASN A 44 35.84 1.20 -6.95
N GLY A 45 34.85 1.07 -7.83
CA GLY A 45 35.03 0.73 -9.23
C GLY A 45 35.49 1.92 -10.09
N GLU A 46 36.29 1.61 -11.10
CA GLU A 46 36.81 2.61 -12.04
C GLU A 46 35.72 3.12 -13.01
N LYS A 47 35.89 4.34 -13.52
CA LYS A 47 34.98 4.88 -14.53
C LYS A 47 35.24 4.20 -15.87
N GLY A 48 34.19 3.66 -16.49
CA GLY A 48 34.26 2.99 -17.79
C GLY A 48 34.42 1.46 -17.70
N ASP A 49 34.64 0.92 -16.50
CA ASP A 49 34.62 -0.52 -16.27
C ASP A 49 33.19 -1.07 -16.36
N GLU A 50 33.02 -2.16 -17.11
CA GLU A 50 31.71 -2.78 -17.38
C GLU A 50 31.11 -3.39 -16.12
N ALA A 51 31.94 -3.98 -15.24
CA ALA A 51 31.45 -4.52 -13.97
C ALA A 51 30.88 -3.42 -13.06
N THR A 52 31.53 -2.24 -13.04
CA THR A 52 31.06 -1.06 -12.31
C THR A 52 29.76 -0.49 -12.92
N ASN A 53 29.60 -0.54 -14.24
CA ASN A 53 28.36 -0.14 -14.91
C ASN A 53 27.19 -1.08 -14.58
N ILE A 54 27.43 -2.39 -14.59
CA ILE A 54 26.45 -3.40 -14.18
C ILE A 54 26.08 -3.21 -12.71
N ALA A 55 27.07 -2.94 -11.84
CA ALA A 55 26.83 -2.66 -10.43
C ALA A 55 25.95 -1.41 -10.22
N ARG A 56 26.15 -0.34 -10.99
CA ARG A 56 25.29 0.86 -10.96
C ARG A 56 23.85 0.54 -11.32
N LYS A 57 23.64 -0.25 -12.38
CA LYS A 57 22.29 -0.68 -12.80
C LYS A 57 21.60 -1.52 -11.72
N ASN A 58 22.31 -2.50 -11.14
CA ASN A 58 21.78 -3.32 -10.05
C ASN A 58 21.42 -2.48 -8.82
N LEU A 59 22.31 -1.57 -8.42
CA LEU A 59 22.05 -0.67 -7.31
C LEU A 59 20.79 0.18 -7.55
N ALA A 60 20.63 0.73 -8.76
CA ALA A 60 19.45 1.53 -9.10
C ALA A 60 18.15 0.70 -8.99
N VAL A 61 18.17 -0.56 -9.40
CA VAL A 61 17.02 -1.47 -9.26
C VAL A 61 16.72 -1.76 -7.79
N ILE A 62 17.74 -2.08 -6.98
CA ILE A 62 17.57 -2.35 -5.54
C ILE A 62 17.02 -1.12 -4.80
N LEU A 63 17.54 0.07 -5.10
CA LEU A 63 17.04 1.32 -4.50
C LEU A 63 15.57 1.57 -4.86
N LYS A 64 15.17 1.35 -6.11
CA LYS A 64 13.75 1.43 -6.52
C LYS A 64 12.89 0.42 -5.77
N ARG A 65 13.35 -0.83 -5.63
CA ARG A 65 12.62 -1.86 -4.86
C ARG A 65 12.42 -1.45 -3.41
N LEU A 66 13.47 -0.95 -2.74
CA LEU A 66 13.40 -0.45 -1.36
C LEU A 66 12.41 0.72 -1.20
N ASP A 67 12.41 1.64 -2.15
CA ASP A 67 11.45 2.75 -2.17
C ASP A 67 10.00 2.24 -2.25
N LYS A 68 9.75 1.21 -3.06
CA LYS A 68 8.41 0.59 -3.14
C LYS A 68 7.99 -0.15 -1.89
N MET A 69 8.91 -0.80 -1.16
CA MET A 69 8.57 -1.37 0.15
C MET A 69 8.10 -0.29 1.12
N LYS A 70 8.71 0.90 1.10
CA LYS A 70 8.29 2.04 1.93
C LYS A 70 6.91 2.57 1.53
N GLU A 71 6.64 2.68 0.23
CA GLU A 71 5.32 3.10 -0.26
C GLU A 71 4.23 2.10 0.13
N ILE A 72 4.47 0.79 -0.01
CA ILE A 72 3.52 -0.25 0.40
C ILE A 72 3.26 -0.16 1.91
N HIS A 73 4.31 -0.02 2.74
CA HIS A 73 4.14 0.16 4.18
C HIS A 73 3.30 1.41 4.52
N ARG A 74 3.55 2.54 3.86
CA ARG A 74 2.79 3.77 4.07
C ARG A 74 1.33 3.58 3.68
N TYR A 75 1.07 2.92 2.55
CA TYR A 75 -0.28 2.60 2.11
C TYR A 75 -1.00 1.74 3.14
N LEU A 76 -0.39 0.65 3.60
CA LEU A 76 -0.97 -0.27 4.59
C LEU A 76 -1.34 0.45 5.89
N MET A 77 -0.48 1.34 6.38
CA MET A 77 -0.75 2.14 7.58
C MET A 77 -2.01 2.99 7.43
N VAL A 78 -2.16 3.68 6.29
CA VAL A 78 -3.31 4.55 6.02
C VAL A 78 -4.59 3.74 5.78
N ALA A 79 -4.49 2.68 4.97
CA ALA A 79 -5.63 1.84 4.63
C ALA A 79 -6.20 1.12 5.87
N ARG A 80 -5.34 0.57 6.74
CA ARG A 80 -5.78 -0.05 8.00
C ARG A 80 -6.50 0.93 8.91
N GLY A 81 -5.94 2.13 9.12
CA GLY A 81 -6.60 3.16 9.94
C GLY A 81 -7.98 3.57 9.42
N GLN A 82 -8.24 3.37 8.13
CA GLN A 82 -9.51 3.71 7.50
C GLN A 82 -10.50 2.55 7.50
N LEU A 83 -10.03 1.31 7.41
CA LEU A 83 -10.84 0.14 7.76
C LEU A 83 -11.34 0.25 9.21
N ASP A 84 -10.45 0.61 10.15
CA ASP A 84 -10.81 0.84 11.56
C ASP A 84 -11.83 1.97 11.71
N LEU A 85 -11.66 3.08 10.96
CA LEU A 85 -12.61 4.20 10.97
C LEU A 85 -14.00 3.76 10.49
N ILE A 86 -14.07 3.04 9.36
CA ILE A 86 -15.31 2.51 8.80
C ILE A 86 -16.01 1.59 9.81
N GLU A 87 -15.28 0.68 10.43
CA GLU A 87 -15.83 -0.23 11.44
C GLU A 87 -16.43 0.55 12.62
N ASN A 88 -15.68 1.51 13.17
CA ASN A 88 -16.16 2.36 14.27
C ASN A 88 -17.38 3.21 13.88
N SER A 89 -17.41 3.74 12.65
CA SER A 89 -18.57 4.48 12.14
C SER A 89 -19.81 3.60 12.01
N PHE A 90 -19.68 2.36 11.56
CA PHE A 90 -20.80 1.43 11.52
C PHE A 90 -21.31 1.06 12.92
N GLN A 91 -20.42 0.87 13.90
CA GLN A 91 -20.82 0.66 15.29
C GLN A 91 -21.58 1.87 15.85
N LEU A 92 -21.10 3.09 15.59
CA LEU A 92 -21.78 4.32 15.98
C LEU A 92 -23.18 4.42 15.37
N ILE A 93 -23.31 4.14 14.06
CA ILE A 93 -24.61 4.12 13.37
C ILE A 93 -25.56 3.10 14.03
N ALA A 94 -25.06 1.91 14.38
CA ALA A 94 -25.86 0.89 15.04
C ALA A 94 -26.37 1.38 16.42
N ASP A 95 -25.50 2.00 17.22
CA ASP A 95 -25.88 2.60 18.50
C ASP A 95 -26.91 3.73 18.35
N GLN A 96 -26.77 4.56 17.31
CA GLN A 96 -27.67 5.68 17.03
C GLN A 96 -29.07 5.22 16.56
N ILE A 97 -29.14 4.10 15.84
CA ILE A 97 -30.42 3.47 15.47
C ILE A 97 -31.15 2.98 16.72
N VAL A 98 -30.45 2.32 17.64
CA VAL A 98 -31.02 1.81 18.90
C VAL A 98 -31.48 2.97 19.80
N THR A 99 -30.76 4.08 19.79
CA THR A 99 -31.07 5.27 20.61
C THR A 99 -32.07 6.25 19.96
N MET A 100 -32.66 5.89 18.80
CA MET A 100 -33.69 6.66 18.08
C MET A 100 -33.24 8.08 17.67
N GLN A 101 -31.99 8.25 17.19
CA GLN A 101 -31.51 9.53 16.65
C GLN A 101 -32.06 9.83 15.24
N SER A 102 -32.00 11.11 14.83
CA SER A 102 -32.55 11.58 13.55
C SER A 102 -31.79 10.98 12.35
N PRO A 103 -32.50 10.47 11.31
CA PRO A 103 -31.90 9.96 10.07
C PRO A 103 -30.97 10.94 9.31
N GLN A 104 -31.11 12.25 9.52
CA GLN A 104 -30.31 13.24 8.80
C GLN A 104 -28.86 13.32 9.29
N GLU A 105 -28.61 13.18 10.60
CA GLU A 105 -27.26 13.21 11.18
C GLU A 105 -26.45 11.97 10.75
N LEU A 106 -27.12 10.81 10.72
CA LEU A 106 -26.58 9.55 10.21
C LEU A 106 -26.11 9.63 8.75
N THR A 107 -26.80 10.41 7.91
CA THR A 107 -26.48 10.52 6.49
C THR A 107 -25.22 11.34 6.25
N GLY A 108 -24.99 12.41 7.03
CA GLY A 108 -23.79 13.24 6.90
C GLY A 108 -22.51 12.50 7.27
N GLN A 109 -22.56 11.67 8.33
CA GLN A 109 -21.42 10.84 8.75
C GLN A 109 -21.05 9.77 7.71
N LEU A 110 -22.04 9.21 7.02
CA LEU A 110 -21.80 8.27 5.91
C LEU A 110 -21.14 8.94 4.70
N ASP A 111 -21.46 10.20 4.42
CA ASP A 111 -20.88 10.93 3.29
C ASP A 111 -19.40 11.29 3.55
N GLU A 112 -19.05 11.74 4.77
CA GLU A 112 -17.63 11.96 5.15
C GLU A 112 -16.79 10.68 5.08
N LEU A 113 -17.38 9.55 5.46
CA LEU A 113 -16.72 8.25 5.37
C LEU A 113 -16.48 7.81 3.92
N LEU A 114 -17.46 8.02 3.04
CA LEU A 114 -17.35 7.72 1.61
C LEU A 114 -16.21 8.51 0.96
N ASP A 115 -16.08 9.81 1.28
CA ASP A 115 -15.03 10.67 0.74
C ASP A 115 -13.63 10.21 1.18
N GLY A 116 -13.48 9.80 2.45
CA GLY A 116 -12.22 9.27 2.99
C GLY A 116 -11.77 7.98 2.28
N VAL A 117 -12.72 7.09 2.01
CA VAL A 117 -12.48 5.81 1.33
C VAL A 117 -12.12 6.02 -0.15
N GLU A 118 -12.81 6.91 -0.85
CA GLU A 118 -12.56 7.18 -2.27
C GLU A 118 -11.15 7.78 -2.49
N SER A 119 -10.70 8.66 -1.57
CA SER A 119 -9.33 9.21 -1.56
C SER A 119 -8.25 8.14 -1.40
N ILE A 120 -8.50 7.14 -0.56
CA ILE A 120 -7.55 6.02 -0.34
C ILE A 120 -7.57 5.04 -1.49
N LYS A 121 -8.73 4.77 -2.06
CA LYS A 121 -8.83 3.94 -3.28
C LYS A 121 -7.99 4.53 -4.40
N GLN A 122 -8.03 5.85 -4.60
CA GLN A 122 -7.17 6.52 -5.58
C GLN A 122 -5.67 6.35 -5.27
N THR A 123 -5.29 6.44 -4.00
CA THR A 123 -3.91 6.21 -3.54
C THR A 123 -3.47 4.74 -3.74
N ALA A 124 -4.41 3.80 -3.56
CA ALA A 124 -4.19 2.37 -3.79
C ALA A 124 -3.91 2.09 -5.26
N GLU A 125 -4.77 2.60 -6.14
CA GLU A 125 -4.64 2.47 -7.59
C GLU A 125 -3.34 3.07 -8.11
N ASP A 126 -2.93 4.22 -7.56
CA ASP A 126 -1.65 4.84 -7.92
C ASP A 126 -0.46 3.99 -7.46
N THR A 127 -0.54 3.38 -6.28
CA THR A 127 0.47 2.44 -5.78
C THR A 127 0.51 1.17 -6.63
N GLU A 128 -0.65 0.61 -6.99
CA GLU A 128 -0.74 -0.56 -7.89
C GLU A 128 -0.16 -0.26 -9.27
N ARG A 129 -0.46 0.91 -9.85
CA ARG A 129 0.13 1.35 -11.13
C ARG A 129 1.65 1.48 -11.05
N LEU A 130 2.20 1.83 -9.90
CA LEU A 130 3.66 1.86 -9.67
C LEU A 130 4.27 0.46 -9.49
N LEU A 131 3.48 -0.52 -9.02
CA LEU A 131 3.90 -1.91 -8.87
C LEU A 131 3.79 -2.72 -10.17
N ASN A 132 2.80 -2.42 -11.00
CA ASN A 132 2.53 -3.07 -12.29
C ASN A 132 3.72 -3.11 -13.28
N PRO A 133 4.57 -2.06 -13.43
CA PRO A 133 5.73 -2.10 -14.32
C PRO A 133 6.85 -3.07 -13.90
N LEU A 134 6.73 -3.76 -12.75
CA LEU A 134 7.68 -4.78 -12.29
C LEU A 134 7.23 -6.23 -12.55
N GLY A 135 6.11 -6.46 -13.25
CA GLY A 135 5.73 -7.80 -13.72
C GLY A 135 5.14 -8.73 -12.67
N MET A 136 4.33 -8.23 -11.73
CA MET A 136 3.58 -9.06 -10.77
C MET A 136 2.18 -9.43 -11.30
N ARG A 137 2.07 -9.83 -12.56
CA ARG A 137 0.83 -10.39 -13.11
C ARG A 137 0.90 -11.92 -13.33
N ASP A 138 2.05 -12.53 -13.04
CA ASP A 138 2.30 -13.96 -13.27
C ASP A 138 2.58 -14.77 -11.98
N LEU A 139 2.17 -14.26 -10.81
CA LEU A 139 2.14 -15.06 -9.57
C LEU A 139 0.69 -15.42 -9.23
N ASP A 140 0.02 -16.08 -10.18
CA ASP A 140 -1.04 -17.01 -9.85
C ASP A 140 -0.38 -18.27 -9.25
N ILE A 141 -0.41 -18.39 -7.93
CA ILE A 141 -0.33 -19.66 -7.21
C ILE A 141 -1.62 -19.79 -6.38
#